data_AF-R7LSL5-F1
#
_entry.id   AF-R7LSL5-F1
#
_cell.length_a   1.000
_cell.length_b   1.000
_cell.length_c   1.000
_cell.angle_alpha   90.00
_cell.angle_beta   90.00
_cell.angle_gamma   90.00
#
_symmetry.space_group_name_H-M   'P 1'
#
loop_
_entity.id
_entity.type
_entity.pdbx_description
1 polymer ?
#
loop_
_entity_poly.entity_id
_entity_poly.type
_entity_poly.pdbx_seq_one_letter_code
_entity_poly.pdbx_strand_id
1 'polypeptide(L)'
;MKNLKKIELQHDIIAESFLRMNGIEAETRSEFLTIFEDQIVQITGFNYIHNEWERVIVYMHSRCATYDEMCRMKDCFFEKDEIAIQIHPPKSEYVNICEFALHLWRNKRLSEKSEKRLREKVLKAYKEAKEIYFANAKRDFLVPGEEKVVAVCGENRWPTWEEVCAVKQRYWEPEEAAVQFNLSIEEDINAEYMILLWDAADMLLPPKEFV
;
A
#
# COMPACT_ATOMS: atom_id res chain seq x y z
N MET A 1 12.48 13.35 -0.11
CA MET A 1 12.61 11.88 0.06
C MET A 1 13.49 11.60 1.26
N LYS A 2 13.11 10.66 2.15
CA LYS A 2 13.69 10.58 3.50
C LYS A 2 14.89 9.64 3.64
N ASN A 3 15.00 8.58 2.83
CA ASN A 3 15.94 7.48 3.08
C ASN A 3 16.95 7.14 1.95
N LEU A 4 17.40 8.11 1.16
CA LEU A 4 18.33 7.82 0.05
C LEU A 4 19.83 8.00 0.40
N LYS A 5 20.54 6.89 0.51
CA LYS A 5 21.96 6.80 0.11
C LYS A 5 22.04 5.99 -1.19
N LYS A 6 22.21 6.68 -2.33
CA LYS A 6 22.37 6.15 -3.72
C LYS A 6 21.08 5.78 -4.47
N ILE A 7 20.29 6.77 -4.90
CA ILE A 7 19.47 6.60 -6.12
C ILE A 7 19.75 7.77 -7.05
N GLU A 8 19.99 7.47 -8.32
CA GLU A 8 20.22 8.47 -9.37
C GLU A 8 18.86 9.09 -9.74
N LEU A 9 18.64 10.35 -9.34
CA LEU A 9 17.43 11.09 -9.69
C LEU A 9 17.48 11.40 -11.20
N GLN A 10 16.81 10.60 -12.02
CA GLN A 10 16.63 10.90 -13.44
C GLN A 10 15.22 11.45 -13.68
N HIS A 11 15.16 12.60 -14.35
CA HIS A 11 13.91 13.20 -14.82
C HIS A 11 13.32 12.30 -15.90
N ASP A 12 12.18 11.67 -15.60
CA ASP A 12 11.47 10.82 -16.56
C ASP A 12 10.37 11.61 -17.29
N ILE A 13 10.57 11.82 -18.60
CA ILE A 13 9.63 12.51 -19.49
C ILE A 13 8.30 11.74 -19.60
N ILE A 14 8.32 10.41 -19.48
CA ILE A 14 7.12 9.58 -19.59
C ILE A 14 6.25 9.76 -18.34
N ALA A 15 6.84 9.70 -17.14
CA ALA A 15 6.18 10.06 -15.89
C ALA A 15 5.61 11.48 -15.93
N GLU A 16 6.36 12.47 -16.42
CA GLU A 16 5.87 13.84 -16.59
C GLU A 16 4.63 13.93 -17.50
N SER A 17 4.65 13.21 -18.62
CA SER A 17 3.51 13.15 -19.54
C SER A 17 2.30 12.50 -18.87
N PHE A 18 2.52 11.39 -18.15
CA PHE A 18 1.49 10.69 -17.40
C PHE A 18 0.82 11.62 -16.38
N LEU A 19 1.59 12.38 -15.61
CA LEU A 19 1.07 13.30 -14.59
C LEU A 19 0.27 14.43 -15.20
N ARG A 20 0.77 15.04 -16.29
CA ARG A 20 0.06 16.08 -17.03
C ARG A 20 -1.26 15.58 -17.60
N MET A 21 -1.27 14.37 -18.17
CA MET A 21 -2.51 13.74 -18.67
C MET A 21 -3.54 13.50 -17.56
N ASN A 22 -3.09 13.35 -16.32
CA ASN A 22 -3.94 13.14 -15.14
C ASN A 22 -4.15 14.42 -14.30
N GLY A 23 -3.76 15.59 -14.83
CA GLY A 23 -3.96 16.88 -14.16
C GLY A 23 -3.11 17.11 -12.91
N ILE A 24 -2.01 16.36 -12.73
CA ILE A 24 -1.10 16.47 -11.59
C ILE A 24 0.02 17.45 -11.96
N GLU A 25 -0.16 18.71 -11.57
CA GLU A 25 0.75 19.81 -11.90
C GLU A 25 2.02 19.83 -11.05
N ALA A 26 3.10 20.38 -11.60
CA ALA A 26 4.41 20.44 -10.95
C ALA A 26 4.41 21.22 -9.62
N GLU A 27 3.47 22.14 -9.45
CA GLU A 27 3.28 22.97 -8.26
C GLU A 27 2.65 22.20 -7.08
N THR A 28 2.05 21.03 -7.36
CA THR A 28 1.30 20.23 -6.38
C THR A 28 2.03 18.97 -5.92
N ARG A 29 3.25 18.72 -6.42
CA ARG A 29 4.01 17.49 -6.17
C ARG A 29 5.37 17.75 -5.51
N SER A 30 5.88 16.74 -4.82
CA SER A 30 7.27 16.65 -4.33
C SER A 30 7.99 15.48 -5.01
N GLU A 31 9.26 15.70 -5.33
CA GLU A 31 10.33 14.81 -5.82
C GLU A 31 9.92 13.47 -6.48
N PHE A 32 10.39 13.27 -7.72
CA PHE A 32 10.27 11.99 -8.42
C PHE A 32 11.31 10.98 -7.99
N LEU A 33 10.88 9.73 -7.86
CA LEU A 33 11.77 8.59 -7.84
C LEU A 33 11.43 7.64 -8.97
N THR A 34 12.41 7.39 -9.82
CA THR A 34 12.36 6.29 -10.80
C THR A 34 13.36 5.23 -10.37
N ILE A 35 12.88 4.00 -10.14
CA ILE A 35 13.73 2.82 -9.91
C ILE A 35 13.67 1.94 -11.15
N PHE A 36 14.84 1.56 -11.66
CA PHE A 36 14.98 0.53 -12.69
C PHE A 36 15.41 -0.78 -12.03
N GLU A 37 14.56 -1.80 -12.05
CA GLU A 37 14.95 -3.12 -11.53
C GLU A 37 15.86 -3.86 -12.51
N ASP A 38 15.53 -3.90 -13.81
CA ASP A 38 16.28 -4.64 -14.84
C ASP A 38 16.29 -3.94 -16.23
N GLN A 39 16.45 -2.61 -16.27
CA GLN A 39 16.39 -1.74 -17.49
C GLN A 39 15.04 -1.71 -18.25
N ILE A 40 14.11 -2.61 -17.96
CA ILE A 40 12.79 -2.72 -18.62
C ILE A 40 11.65 -2.30 -17.69
N VAL A 41 11.78 -2.60 -16.40
CA VAL A 41 10.77 -2.31 -15.38
C VAL A 41 11.07 -0.97 -14.74
N GLN A 42 10.14 -0.03 -14.91
CA GLN A 42 10.23 1.30 -14.35
C GLN A 42 9.12 1.51 -13.32
N ILE A 43 9.52 1.83 -12.10
CA ILE A 43 8.60 2.18 -11.01
C ILE A 43 8.77 3.67 -10.74
N THR A 44 7.69 4.42 -10.93
CA THR A 44 7.67 5.85 -10.65
C THR A 44 6.90 6.12 -9.38
N GLY A 45 7.54 6.78 -8.43
CA GLY A 45 6.94 7.30 -7.20
C GLY A 45 6.89 8.82 -7.20
N PHE A 46 5.80 9.38 -6.70
CA PHE A 46 5.75 10.80 -6.35
C PHE A 46 4.96 10.99 -5.06
N ASN A 47 5.40 11.96 -4.26
CA ASN A 47 4.81 12.28 -2.97
C ASN A 47 4.12 13.65 -3.02
N TYR A 48 2.98 13.84 -2.36
CA TYR A 48 2.49 15.18 -2.01
C TYR A 48 1.66 15.17 -0.74
N ILE A 49 1.53 16.35 -0.13
CA ILE A 49 0.80 16.53 1.12
C ILE A 49 -0.53 17.26 0.85
N HIS A 50 -1.63 16.69 1.32
CA HIS A 50 -2.96 17.29 1.26
C HIS A 50 -3.73 17.01 2.55
N ASN A 51 -4.20 18.06 3.25
CA ASN A 51 -5.05 17.94 4.45
C ASN A 51 -4.55 16.92 5.49
N GLU A 52 -3.30 17.07 5.95
CA GLU A 52 -2.64 16.17 6.92
C GLU A 52 -2.39 14.73 6.44
N TRP A 53 -2.59 14.46 5.15
CA TRP A 53 -2.20 13.21 4.52
C TRP A 53 -0.99 13.42 3.62
N GLU A 54 -0.03 12.50 3.72
CA GLU A 54 1.08 12.38 2.81
C GLU A 54 0.80 11.19 1.89
N ARG A 55 0.74 11.41 0.58
CA ARG A 55 0.36 10.40 -0.42
C ARG A 55 1.56 10.06 -1.30
N VAL A 56 1.85 8.78 -1.45
CA VAL A 56 2.77 8.27 -2.47
C VAL A 56 1.96 7.51 -3.51
N ILE A 57 2.14 7.88 -4.79
CA ILE A 57 1.57 7.14 -5.91
C ILE A 57 2.69 6.34 -6.55
N VAL A 58 2.50 5.04 -6.68
CA VAL A 58 3.42 4.09 -7.31
C VAL A 58 2.80 3.65 -8.62
N TYR A 59 3.45 3.95 -9.74
CA TYR A 59 2.95 3.65 -11.08
C TYR A 59 3.97 2.85 -11.89
N MET A 60 3.44 1.95 -12.74
CA MET A 60 4.21 1.17 -13.69
C MET A 60 3.43 1.05 -15.01
N HIS A 61 4.14 0.88 -16.12
CA HIS A 61 3.55 0.96 -17.46
C HIS A 61 2.71 -0.24 -17.90
N SER A 62 2.88 -1.42 -17.30
CA SER A 62 2.37 -2.68 -17.86
C SER A 62 1.68 -3.62 -16.88
N ARG A 63 1.75 -3.33 -15.57
CA ARG A 63 1.14 -4.12 -14.49
C ARG A 63 1.11 -3.32 -13.20
N CYS A 64 0.26 -3.68 -12.25
CA CYS A 64 0.39 -3.17 -10.88
C CYS A 64 1.74 -3.56 -10.27
N ALA A 65 2.25 -2.72 -9.37
CA ALA A 65 3.40 -3.06 -8.54
C ALA A 65 3.08 -4.27 -7.66
N THR A 66 4.06 -5.17 -7.52
CA THR A 66 4.05 -6.25 -6.54
C THR A 66 4.18 -5.69 -5.13
N TYR A 67 3.85 -6.49 -4.12
CA TYR A 67 3.92 -6.01 -2.75
C TYR A 67 5.36 -5.70 -2.29
N ASP A 68 6.36 -6.46 -2.75
CA ASP A 68 7.78 -6.14 -2.47
C ASP A 68 8.17 -4.78 -3.07
N GLU A 69 7.78 -4.49 -4.31
CA GLU A 69 7.98 -3.18 -4.92
C GLU A 69 7.27 -2.07 -4.13
N MET A 70 6.04 -2.31 -3.66
CA MET A 70 5.33 -1.37 -2.78
C MET A 70 6.07 -1.12 -1.45
N CYS A 71 6.62 -2.16 -0.82
CA CYS A 71 7.40 -2.04 0.41
C CYS A 71 8.68 -1.23 0.20
N ARG A 72 9.40 -1.45 -0.92
CA ARG A 72 10.59 -0.66 -1.29
C ARG A 72 10.24 0.80 -1.51
N MET A 73 9.14 1.07 -2.21
CA MET A 73 8.67 2.43 -2.45
C MET A 73 8.27 3.11 -1.14
N LYS A 74 7.57 2.40 -0.24
CA LYS A 74 7.27 2.90 1.10
C LYS A 74 8.54 3.37 1.80
N ASP A 75 9.57 2.53 1.90
CA ASP A 75 10.81 2.86 2.62
C ASP A 75 11.64 3.95 1.93
N CYS A 76 11.45 4.20 0.64
CA CYS A 76 12.09 5.33 -0.05
C CYS A 76 11.48 6.69 0.35
N PHE A 77 10.15 6.73 0.52
CA PHE A 77 9.40 7.97 0.75
C PHE A 77 9.09 8.25 2.22
N PHE A 78 8.94 7.20 3.04
CA PHE A 78 8.63 7.27 4.45
C PHE A 78 9.78 6.76 5.32
N GLU A 79 9.78 7.13 6.60
CA GLU A 79 10.69 6.55 7.58
C GLU A 79 10.30 5.10 7.91
N LYS A 80 11.25 4.36 8.48
CA LYS A 80 11.03 2.96 8.86
C LYS A 80 9.93 2.79 9.91
N ASP A 81 9.76 3.77 10.79
CA ASP A 81 8.76 3.78 11.85
C ASP A 81 7.44 4.47 11.47
N GLU A 82 7.40 5.12 10.31
CA GLU A 82 6.18 5.68 9.74
C GLU A 82 5.33 4.57 9.10
N ILE A 83 4.03 4.54 9.41
CA ILE A 83 3.05 3.59 8.88
C ILE A 83 2.30 4.25 7.73
N ALA A 84 2.21 3.54 6.60
CA ALA A 84 1.34 3.92 5.49
C ALA A 84 0.18 2.92 5.36
N ILE A 85 -0.90 3.35 4.71
CA ILE A 85 -2.04 2.50 4.37
C ILE A 85 -2.25 2.48 2.86
N GLN A 86 -2.61 1.32 2.33
CA GLN A 86 -3.25 1.17 1.05
C GLN A 86 -4.74 0.93 1.29
N ILE A 87 -5.60 1.60 0.53
CA ILE A 87 -7.05 1.58 0.75
C ILE A 87 -7.68 0.71 -0.32
N HIS A 88 -8.59 -0.17 0.09
CA HIS A 88 -9.44 -0.95 -0.78
C HIS A 88 -10.87 -0.41 -0.64
N PRO A 89 -11.28 0.55 -1.49
CA PRO A 89 -12.55 1.24 -1.33
C PRO A 89 -13.77 0.30 -1.48
N PRO A 90 -14.98 0.84 -1.25
CA PRO A 90 -16.21 0.20 -1.70
C PRO A 90 -16.14 -0.11 -3.21
N LYS A 91 -16.69 -1.23 -3.64
CA LYS A 91 -16.70 -1.62 -5.07
C LYS A 91 -17.40 -0.58 -5.95
N SER A 92 -18.44 0.06 -5.41
CA SER A 92 -19.16 1.16 -6.08
C SER A 92 -18.32 2.42 -6.26
N GLU A 93 -17.20 2.54 -5.52
CA GLU A 93 -16.30 3.69 -5.52
C GLU A 93 -14.96 3.35 -6.19
N TYR A 94 -14.87 2.22 -6.90
CA TYR A 94 -13.67 1.87 -7.65
C TYR A 94 -13.48 2.84 -8.81
N VAL A 95 -12.52 3.75 -8.66
CA VAL A 95 -12.12 4.70 -9.67
C VAL A 95 -10.72 4.34 -10.14
N ASN A 96 -10.60 3.85 -11.37
CA ASN A 96 -9.30 3.54 -12.00
C ASN A 96 -8.99 4.60 -13.06
N ILE A 97 -8.61 5.81 -12.62
CA ILE A 97 -8.23 6.91 -13.53
C ILE A 97 -6.85 6.65 -14.16
N CYS A 98 -5.97 5.98 -13.41
CA CYS A 98 -4.67 5.54 -13.89
C CYS A 98 -4.53 4.04 -13.73
N GLU A 99 -4.55 3.34 -14.87
CA GLU A 99 -4.27 1.91 -14.89
C GLU A 99 -2.92 1.62 -14.22
N PHE A 100 -2.89 0.61 -13.36
CA PHE A 100 -1.71 0.14 -12.61
C PHE A 100 -1.13 1.07 -11.53
N ALA A 101 -1.74 2.23 -11.27
CA ALA A 101 -1.33 3.04 -10.13
C ALA A 101 -1.83 2.43 -8.81
N LEU A 102 -0.93 2.32 -7.85
CA LEU A 102 -1.24 2.01 -6.46
C LEU A 102 -0.89 3.20 -5.57
N HIS A 103 -1.57 3.30 -4.43
CA HIS A 103 -1.44 4.44 -3.53
C HIS A 103 -1.06 3.98 -2.12
N LEU A 104 -0.14 4.73 -1.51
CA LEU A 104 0.19 4.67 -0.09
C LEU A 104 -0.17 6.00 0.54
N TRP A 105 -0.77 5.94 1.71
CA TRP A 105 -1.27 7.09 2.44
C TRP A 105 -0.74 7.07 3.86
N ARG A 106 -0.15 8.18 4.31
CA ARG A 106 0.26 8.35 5.69
C ARG A 106 -0.53 9.46 6.34
N ASN A 107 -1.08 9.17 7.52
CA ASN A 107 -1.80 10.15 8.33
C ASN A 107 -0.82 10.92 9.24
N LYS A 108 -0.55 12.19 8.93
CA LYS A 108 0.37 13.03 9.71
C LYS A 108 -0.19 13.44 11.08
N ARG A 109 -1.47 13.19 11.36
CA ARG A 109 -2.09 13.47 12.67
C ARG A 109 -1.81 12.40 13.71
N LEU A 110 -1.33 11.22 13.31
CA LEU A 110 -0.98 10.17 14.25
C LEU A 110 0.22 10.63 15.09
N SER A 111 0.05 10.62 16.41
CA SER A 111 1.19 10.81 17.31
C SER A 111 2.08 9.56 17.29
N GLU A 112 3.38 9.73 17.50
CA GLU A 112 4.36 8.63 17.58
C GLU A 112 3.89 7.51 18.51
N LYS A 113 3.28 7.86 19.64
CA LYS A 113 2.72 6.88 20.61
C LYS A 113 1.58 6.06 20.01
N SER A 114 0.71 6.68 19.22
CA SER A 114 -0.42 6.01 18.59
C SER A 114 0.05 5.14 17.42
N GLU A 115 1.00 5.63 16.64
CA GLU A 115 1.63 4.91 15.53
C GLU A 115 2.38 3.68 16.04
N LYS A 116 3.14 3.80 17.13
CA LYS A 116 3.79 2.65 17.78
C LYS A 116 2.79 1.58 18.22
N ARG A 117 1.68 1.98 18.85
CA ARG A 117 0.61 1.04 19.27
C ARG A 117 -0.03 0.34 18.08
N LEU A 118 -0.26 1.08 17.00
CA LEU A 118 -0.78 0.53 15.75
C LEU A 118 0.20 -0.48 15.15
N ARG A 119 1.50 -0.16 15.08
CA ARG A 119 2.55 -1.10 14.63
C ARG A 119 2.57 -2.38 15.44
N GLU A 120 2.56 -2.28 16.77
CA GLU A 120 2.51 -3.44 17.67
C GLU A 120 1.29 -4.33 17.39
N LYS A 121 0.13 -3.72 17.12
CA LYS A 121 -1.10 -4.42 16.77
C LYS A 121 -1.00 -5.14 15.42
N VAL A 122 -0.46 -4.47 14.40
CA VAL A 122 -0.27 -5.03 13.06
C VAL A 122 0.69 -6.23 13.12
N LEU A 123 1.83 -6.08 13.80
CA LEU A 123 2.80 -7.16 13.97
C LEU A 123 2.21 -8.35 14.74
N LYS A 124 1.39 -8.09 15.76
CA LYS A 124 0.67 -9.15 16.49
C LYS A 124 -0.27 -9.94 15.59
N ALA A 125 -1.05 -9.25 14.75
CA ALA A 125 -1.95 -9.91 13.81
C ALA A 125 -1.21 -10.74 12.77
N TYR A 126 -0.06 -10.26 12.25
CA TYR A 126 0.78 -11.07 11.37
C TYR A 126 1.28 -12.34 12.06
N LYS A 127 1.70 -12.24 13.33
CA LYS A 127 2.12 -13.42 14.09
C LYS A 127 0.99 -14.45 14.21
N GLU A 128 -0.20 -14.00 14.62
CA GLU A 128 -1.39 -14.86 14.77
C GLU A 128 -1.80 -15.49 13.43
N ALA A 129 -1.78 -14.72 12.35
CA ALA A 129 -2.10 -15.20 11.01
C ALA A 129 -1.10 -16.25 10.51
N LYS A 130 0.20 -16.08 10.78
CA LYS A 130 1.25 -17.05 10.41
C LYS A 130 1.07 -18.40 11.12
N GLU A 131 0.72 -18.39 12.41
CA GLU A 131 0.43 -19.62 13.15
C GLU A 131 -0.72 -20.42 12.52
N ILE A 132 -1.73 -19.73 11.98
CA ILE A 132 -2.86 -20.35 11.28
C ILE A 132 -2.48 -20.82 9.88
N TYR A 133 -1.71 -20.03 9.14
CA TYR A 133 -1.26 -20.37 7.80
C TYR A 133 -0.55 -21.73 7.76
N PHE A 134 0.37 -21.98 8.69
CA PHE A 134 1.05 -23.29 8.74
C PHE A 134 0.13 -24.44 9.18
N ALA A 135 -0.96 -24.15 9.86
CA ALA A 135 -1.95 -25.14 10.30
C ALA A 135 -3.08 -25.38 9.29
N ASN A 136 -3.20 -24.54 8.24
CA ASN A 136 -4.37 -24.49 7.38
C ASN A 136 -3.98 -24.38 5.89
N ALA A 137 -4.61 -25.18 5.02
CA ALA A 137 -4.37 -25.12 3.58
C ALA A 137 -5.12 -23.97 2.86
N LYS A 138 -5.94 -23.18 3.58
CA LYS A 138 -6.68 -22.06 2.99
C LYS A 138 -5.75 -20.90 2.60
N ARG A 139 -6.06 -20.27 1.46
CA ARG A 139 -5.34 -19.10 0.93
C ARG A 139 -5.90 -17.76 1.42
N ASP A 140 -7.08 -17.77 2.02
CA ASP A 140 -7.67 -16.64 2.72
C ASP A 140 -8.44 -17.09 3.96
N PHE A 141 -8.35 -16.33 5.04
CA PHE A 141 -9.00 -16.63 6.31
C PHE A 141 -9.09 -15.41 7.24
N LEU A 142 -10.05 -15.46 8.16
CA LEU A 142 -10.16 -14.48 9.25
C LEU A 142 -9.08 -14.77 10.31
N VAL A 143 -8.36 -13.73 10.69
CA VAL A 143 -7.43 -13.77 11.82
C VAL A 143 -8.24 -13.62 13.12
N PRO A 144 -8.06 -14.50 14.13
CA PRO A 144 -8.75 -14.40 15.40
C PRO A 144 -8.43 -13.08 16.10
N GLY A 145 -9.45 -12.40 16.61
CA GLY A 145 -9.30 -11.14 17.32
C GLY A 145 -10.62 -10.40 17.47
N GLU A 146 -10.58 -9.25 18.12
CA GLU A 146 -11.73 -8.35 18.25
C GLU A 146 -12.03 -7.62 16.93
N GLU A 147 -10.99 -7.33 16.14
CA GLU A 147 -11.13 -6.66 14.85
C GLU A 147 -11.24 -7.65 13.71
N LYS A 148 -12.04 -7.28 12.70
CA LYS A 148 -12.17 -8.03 11.46
C LYS A 148 -10.91 -7.84 10.63
N VAL A 149 -10.05 -8.86 10.64
CA VAL A 149 -8.82 -8.92 9.85
C VAL A 149 -8.85 -10.18 8.99
N VAL A 150 -8.58 -10.03 7.70
CA VAL A 150 -8.50 -11.13 6.74
C VAL A 150 -7.07 -11.24 6.23
N ALA A 151 -6.48 -12.43 6.39
CA ALA A 151 -5.23 -12.77 5.76
C ALA A 151 -5.47 -13.21 4.31
N VAL A 152 -4.66 -12.69 3.40
CA VAL A 152 -4.59 -13.06 1.99
C VAL A 152 -3.20 -13.61 1.73
N CYS A 153 -3.10 -14.91 1.46
CA CYS A 153 -1.82 -15.61 1.37
C CYS A 153 -1.54 -16.04 -0.06
N GLY A 154 -0.35 -15.71 -0.54
CA GLY A 154 0.21 -16.29 -1.75
C GLY A 154 0.68 -17.72 -1.55
N GLU A 155 1.03 -18.39 -2.64
CA GLU A 155 1.66 -19.72 -2.56
C GLU A 155 3.18 -19.60 -2.54
N ASN A 156 3.73 -19.01 -3.60
CA ASN A 156 5.15 -18.83 -3.86
C ASN A 156 5.47 -17.43 -4.42
N ARG A 157 4.48 -16.53 -4.37
CA ARG A 157 4.55 -15.14 -4.80
C ARG A 157 3.55 -14.29 -4.04
N TRP A 158 3.77 -12.99 -3.98
CA TRP A 158 2.78 -12.05 -3.46
C TRP A 158 1.44 -12.16 -4.18
N PRO A 159 0.30 -12.07 -3.47
CA PRO A 159 -1.01 -11.88 -4.07
C PRO A 159 -1.00 -10.66 -5.01
N THR A 160 -1.62 -10.81 -6.16
CA THR A 160 -1.87 -9.71 -7.10
C THR A 160 -2.94 -8.77 -6.55
N TRP A 161 -2.99 -7.54 -7.06
CA TRP A 161 -4.05 -6.60 -6.73
C TRP A 161 -5.45 -7.20 -6.97
N GLU A 162 -5.63 -7.90 -8.09
CA GLU A 162 -6.89 -8.53 -8.47
C GLU A 162 -7.28 -9.65 -7.49
N GLU A 163 -6.31 -10.46 -7.03
CA GLU A 163 -6.55 -11.50 -6.02
C GLU A 163 -6.94 -10.90 -4.67
N VAL A 164 -6.26 -9.83 -4.23
CA VAL A 164 -6.59 -9.11 -2.99
C VAL A 164 -8.00 -8.51 -3.09
N CYS A 165 -8.33 -7.84 -4.20
CA CYS A 165 -9.67 -7.33 -4.45
C CYS A 165 -10.72 -8.45 -4.43
N ALA A 166 -10.46 -9.58 -5.08
CA ALA A 166 -11.38 -10.72 -5.10
C ALA A 166 -11.61 -11.31 -3.70
N VAL A 167 -10.57 -11.35 -2.85
CA VAL A 167 -10.69 -11.78 -1.45
C VAL A 167 -11.51 -10.76 -0.66
N LYS A 168 -11.24 -9.46 -0.82
CA LYS A 168 -12.02 -8.40 -0.17
C LYS A 168 -13.52 -8.56 -0.43
N GLN A 169 -13.92 -8.86 -1.68
CA GLN A 169 -15.34 -9.09 -2.03
C GLN A 169 -15.96 -10.36 -1.42
N ARG A 170 -15.17 -11.28 -0.84
CA ARG A 170 -15.70 -12.45 -0.11
C ARG A 170 -16.02 -12.17 1.35
N TYR A 171 -15.37 -11.17 1.94
CA TYR A 171 -15.42 -10.90 3.39
C TYR A 171 -16.07 -9.56 3.75
N TRP A 172 -16.13 -8.63 2.81
CA TRP A 172 -16.76 -7.32 2.99
C TRP A 172 -17.94 -7.15 2.03
N GLU A 173 -18.95 -6.44 2.50
CA GLU A 173 -20.03 -5.99 1.63
C GLU A 173 -19.48 -5.00 0.58
N PRO A 174 -20.13 -4.86 -0.59
CA PRO A 174 -19.67 -3.98 -1.66
C PRO A 174 -19.47 -2.53 -1.22
N GLU A 175 -20.23 -2.06 -0.22
CA GLU A 175 -20.22 -0.70 0.32
C GLU A 175 -19.15 -0.49 1.40
N GLU A 176 -18.52 -1.55 1.90
CA GLU A 176 -17.53 -1.47 2.97
C GLU A 176 -16.13 -1.23 2.41
N ALA A 177 -15.29 -0.53 3.18
CA ALA A 177 -13.88 -0.34 2.86
C ALA A 177 -12.99 -1.25 3.72
N ALA A 178 -11.86 -1.64 3.15
CA ALA A 178 -10.78 -2.28 3.90
C ALA A 178 -9.48 -1.49 3.71
N VAL A 179 -8.55 -1.64 4.65
CA VAL A 179 -7.20 -1.09 4.52
C VAL A 179 -6.14 -2.16 4.70
N GLN A 180 -5.03 -1.96 4.02
CA GLN A 180 -3.81 -2.71 4.21
C GLN A 180 -2.77 -1.79 4.84
N PHE A 181 -2.29 -2.14 6.04
CA PHE A 181 -1.17 -1.44 6.66
C PHE A 181 0.14 -1.86 6.03
N ASN A 182 1.00 -0.88 5.75
CA ASN A 182 2.34 -1.03 5.23
C ASN A 182 3.33 -0.47 6.28
N LEU A 183 4.13 -1.36 6.86
CA LEU A 183 5.23 -1.09 7.78
C LEU A 183 6.54 -0.92 7.00
N SER A 184 7.69 -1.12 7.65
CA SER A 184 8.97 -1.17 6.93
C SER A 184 9.13 -2.45 6.13
N ILE A 185 9.99 -2.42 5.11
CA ILE A 185 10.26 -3.62 4.28
C ILE A 185 10.75 -4.81 5.13
N GLU A 186 11.52 -4.54 6.18
CA GLU A 186 12.05 -5.56 7.08
C GLU A 186 10.96 -6.29 7.88
N GLU A 187 9.80 -5.65 8.06
CA GLU A 187 8.67 -6.18 8.83
C GLU A 187 7.58 -6.78 7.95
N ASP A 188 7.33 -6.16 6.80
CA ASP A 188 6.27 -6.58 5.90
C ASP A 188 6.67 -7.77 5.04
N ILE A 189 7.94 -7.87 4.62
CA ILE A 189 8.41 -9.01 3.85
C ILE A 189 8.34 -10.26 4.71
N ASN A 190 7.57 -11.24 4.23
CA ASN A 190 7.33 -12.48 4.92
C ASN A 190 7.35 -13.67 3.96
N ALA A 191 7.75 -14.84 4.47
CA ALA A 191 7.93 -16.05 3.65
C ALA A 191 6.60 -16.67 3.20
N GLU A 192 5.50 -16.27 3.86
CA GLU A 192 4.15 -16.74 3.57
C GLU A 192 3.48 -15.95 2.44
N TYR A 193 4.13 -14.91 1.91
CA TYR A 193 3.57 -13.98 0.93
C TYR A 193 2.18 -13.49 1.36
N MET A 194 2.07 -13.09 2.62
CA MET A 194 0.82 -12.77 3.28
C MET A 194 0.58 -11.26 3.37
N ILE A 195 -0.62 -10.84 3.01
CA ILE A 195 -1.14 -9.49 3.18
C ILE A 195 -2.32 -9.54 4.16
N LEU A 196 -2.41 -8.57 5.07
CA LEU A 196 -3.57 -8.44 5.96
C LEU A 196 -4.47 -7.27 5.53
N LEU A 197 -5.75 -7.57 5.34
CA LEU A 197 -6.81 -6.59 5.15
C LEU A 197 -7.54 -6.37 6.47
N TRP A 198 -7.64 -5.11 6.88
CA TRP A 198 -8.32 -4.69 8.10
C TRP A 198 -9.61 -3.98 7.73
N ASP A 199 -10.62 -4.19 8.55
CA ASP A 199 -11.85 -3.40 8.46
C ASP A 199 -11.56 -1.92 8.68
N ALA A 200 -12.17 -1.07 7.84
CA ALA A 200 -11.91 0.36 7.85
C ALA A 200 -13.10 1.20 8.33
N ALA A 201 -14.18 0.57 8.85
CA ALA A 201 -15.42 1.28 9.18
C ALA A 201 -15.21 2.43 10.19
N ASP A 202 -14.34 2.21 11.19
CA ASP A 202 -14.04 3.20 12.24
C ASP A 202 -12.73 3.98 11.99
N MET A 203 -12.16 3.89 10.78
CA MET A 203 -10.89 4.53 10.46
C MET A 203 -11.08 5.89 9.79
N LEU A 204 -10.24 6.85 10.19
CA LEU A 204 -10.11 8.10 9.44
C LEU A 204 -9.34 7.80 8.15
N LEU A 205 -10.03 7.86 7.01
CA LEU A 205 -9.46 7.69 5.67
C LEU A 205 -9.19 9.04 5.00
N PRO A 206 -8.24 9.11 4.04
CA PRO A 206 -8.06 10.28 3.18
C PRO A 206 -9.32 10.55 2.34
N PRO A 207 -9.48 11.77 1.79
CA PRO A 207 -10.67 12.14 1.03
C PRO A 207 -10.85 11.24 -0.21
N LYS A 208 -12.11 10.84 -0.47
CA LYS A 208 -12.49 9.91 -1.55
C LYS A 208 -12.12 10.38 -2.96
N GLU A 209 -12.01 11.68 -3.17
CA GLU A 209 -11.62 12.30 -4.45
C GLU A 209 -10.22 11.87 -4.92
N PHE A 210 -9.45 11.23 -4.04
CA PHE A 210 -8.08 10.84 -4.30
C PHE A 210 -7.83 9.33 -4.15
N VAL A 211 -8.82 8.53 -3.75
CA VAL A 211 -8.68 7.07 -3.53
C VAL A 211 -8.99 6.28 -4.79
#